data_AF-A0A355RGV3-F1
#
_entry.id   AF-A0A355RGV3-F1
#
_cell.length_a   1.000
_cell.length_b   1.000
_cell.length_c   1.000
_cell.angle_alpha   90.00
_cell.angle_beta   90.00
_cell.angle_gamma   90.00
#
_symmetry.space_group_name_H-M   'P 1'
#
loop_
_entity.id
_entity.type
_entity.pdbx_description
1 polymer ?
#
loop_
_entity_poly.entity_id
_entity_poly.type
_entity_poly.pdbx_seq_one_letter_code
_entity_poly.pdbx_strand_id
1 'polypeptide(L)'
;FGHNNVDHCTRLCHASSVSALLENVGSGAVTATFNEIENADVAIVIGANPIENHPVAATYFKQFTKRGGKLIVMDPRGQALKRFATHMLQFRPGADVS
;
A
#
# COMPACT_ATOMS: atom_id res chain seq x y z
N PHE A 1 14.38 -13.16 34.09
CA PHE A 1 14.17 -12.72 32.70
C PHE A 1 15.30 -11.78 32.30
N GLY A 2 15.90 -11.95 31.13
CA GLY A 2 17.08 -11.20 30.68
C GLY A 2 17.54 -11.58 29.26
N HIS A 3 16.60 -11.92 28.37
CA HIS A 3 16.89 -12.32 27.00
C HIS A 3 16.07 -11.47 26.01
N ASN A 4 16.53 -11.42 24.76
CA ASN A 4 15.86 -10.66 23.69
C ASN A 4 14.90 -11.51 22.84
N ASN A 5 14.50 -12.70 23.31
CA ASN A 5 13.51 -13.54 22.62
C ASN A 5 12.10 -12.97 22.81
N VAL A 6 11.82 -11.84 22.17
CA VAL A 6 10.52 -11.16 22.16
C VAL A 6 10.18 -10.87 20.70
N ASP A 7 9.02 -11.35 20.27
CA ASP A 7 8.54 -11.21 18.90
C ASP A 7 7.01 -11.16 18.87
N HIS A 8 6.45 -10.67 17.77
CA HIS A 8 5.00 -10.53 17.58
C HIS A 8 4.61 -10.68 16.10
N CYS A 9 3.30 -10.76 15.81
CA CYS A 9 2.79 -11.03 14.46
C CYS A 9 3.21 -9.99 13.40
N THR A 10 3.67 -8.81 13.81
CA THR A 10 4.24 -7.80 12.91
C THR A 10 5.42 -8.34 12.11
N ARG A 11 6.14 -9.35 12.63
CA ARG A 11 7.20 -10.03 11.90
C ARG A 11 6.71 -10.65 10.58
N LEU A 12 5.51 -11.22 10.55
CA LEU A 12 5.00 -11.93 9.39
C LEU A 12 4.62 -10.99 8.24
N CYS A 13 4.26 -9.75 8.54
CA CYS A 13 3.69 -8.82 7.56
C CYS A 13 4.55 -7.58 7.29
N HIS A 14 5.30 -7.09 8.29
CA HIS A 14 5.99 -5.80 8.20
C HIS A 14 7.51 -5.90 8.35
N ALA A 15 8.10 -7.04 8.75
CA ALA A 15 9.56 -7.13 8.92
C ALA A 15 10.33 -6.87 7.62
N SER A 16 9.81 -7.36 6.49
CA SER A 16 10.43 -7.14 5.18
C SER A 16 10.38 -5.68 4.76
N SER A 17 9.24 -5.01 4.91
CA SER A 17 9.11 -3.59 4.58
C SER A 17 9.91 -2.70 5.54
N VAL A 18 9.97 -3.02 6.83
CA VAL A 18 10.82 -2.32 7.81
C VAL A 18 12.29 -2.41 7.40
N SER A 19 12.77 -3.59 7.00
CA SER A 19 14.16 -3.78 6.59
C SER A 19 14.48 -2.95 5.34
N ALA A 20 13.62 -3.03 4.31
CA ALA A 20 13.81 -2.29 3.06
C ALA A 20 13.72 -0.76 3.27
N LEU A 21 12.76 -0.27 4.06
CA LEU A 21 12.60 1.16 4.32
C LEU A 21 13.73 1.71 5.21
N LEU A 22 14.19 0.97 6.21
CA LEU A 22 15.36 1.39 7.01
C LEU A 22 16.61 1.58 6.13
N GLU A 23 16.86 0.65 5.21
CA GLU A 23 18.01 0.71 4.30
C GLU A 23 17.93 1.90 3.33
N ASN A 24 16.74 2.24 2.84
CA ASN A 24 16.57 3.22 1.75
C ASN A 24 16.13 4.62 2.21
N VAL A 25 15.36 4.73 3.30
CA VAL A 25 14.77 5.99 3.79
C VAL A 25 15.04 6.26 5.27
N GLY A 26 15.79 5.40 5.96
CA GLY A 26 16.22 5.62 7.36
C GLY A 26 15.12 5.44 8.42
N SER A 27 13.93 4.96 8.05
CA SER A 27 12.82 4.70 8.96
C SER A 27 12.05 3.45 8.54
N GLY A 28 11.59 2.64 9.50
CA GLY A 28 10.70 1.50 9.24
C GLY A 28 9.21 1.85 9.25
N ALA A 29 8.86 3.11 9.53
CA ALA A 29 7.49 3.58 9.59
C ALA A 29 6.99 4.03 8.21
N VAL A 30 5.66 4.16 8.08
CA VAL A 30 5.04 4.82 6.92
C VAL A 30 5.55 6.26 6.82
N THR A 31 5.86 6.71 5.60
CA THR A 31 6.48 8.03 5.35
C THR A 31 5.48 9.18 5.34
N ALA A 32 4.21 8.89 5.06
CA ALA A 32 3.13 9.86 5.00
C ALA A 32 1.82 9.27 5.54
N THR A 33 0.92 10.15 5.97
CA THR A 33 -0.45 9.76 6.33
C THR A 33 -1.32 9.63 5.08
N PHE A 34 -2.46 8.93 5.16
CA PHE A 34 -3.36 8.81 4.00
C PHE A 34 -3.90 10.15 3.49
N ASN A 35 -4.01 11.17 4.36
CA ASN A 35 -4.44 12.52 3.96
C ASN A 35 -3.47 13.17 2.98
N GLU A 36 -2.18 12.78 2.99
CA GLU A 36 -1.17 13.39 2.12
C GLU A 36 -1.43 13.15 0.63
N ILE A 37 -2.33 12.21 0.29
CA ILE A 37 -2.82 12.00 -1.08
C ILE A 37 -3.48 13.26 -1.68
N GLU A 38 -3.84 14.25 -0.84
CA GLU A 38 -4.26 15.60 -1.26
C GLU A 38 -3.24 16.32 -2.13
N ASN A 39 -1.96 16.05 -1.91
CA ASN A 39 -0.85 16.70 -2.62
C ASN A 39 -0.28 15.84 -3.76
N ALA A 40 -0.87 14.68 -4.04
CA ALA A 40 -0.40 13.79 -5.10
C ALA A 40 -1.09 14.08 -6.44
N ASP A 41 -0.35 13.96 -7.55
CA ASP A 41 -0.93 13.94 -8.91
C ASP A 41 -1.39 12.53 -9.32
N VAL A 42 -0.66 11.52 -8.82
CA VAL A 42 -0.85 10.10 -9.13
C VAL A 42 -0.73 9.28 -7.84
N ALA A 43 -1.63 8.32 -7.66
CA ALA A 43 -1.56 7.34 -6.60
C ALA A 43 -1.42 5.93 -7.17
N ILE A 44 -0.51 5.14 -6.60
CA ILE A 44 -0.33 3.73 -6.94
C ILE A 44 -0.74 2.89 -5.74
N VAL A 45 -1.62 1.92 -5.97
CA VAL A 45 -1.96 0.88 -4.99
C VAL A 45 -1.47 -0.45 -5.54
N ILE A 46 -0.39 -0.98 -4.96
CA ILE A 46 0.22 -2.27 -5.29
C ILE A 46 0.29 -3.15 -4.04
N GLY A 47 0.01 -4.45 -4.17
CA GLY A 47 0.13 -5.40 -3.06
C GLY A 47 -0.81 -5.17 -1.87
N ALA A 48 -1.86 -4.36 -2.02
CA ALA A 48 -2.82 -4.02 -0.97
C ALA A 48 -4.26 -4.07 -1.50
N ASN A 49 -5.25 -4.40 -0.65
CA ASN A 49 -6.68 -4.35 -0.99
C ASN A 49 -7.47 -3.43 -0.03
N PRO A 50 -7.31 -2.09 -0.13
CA PRO A 50 -7.84 -1.15 0.86
C PRO A 50 -9.34 -1.23 1.07
N ILE A 51 -10.13 -1.62 0.06
CA ILE A 51 -11.58 -1.71 0.23
C ILE A 51 -11.95 -2.77 1.28
N GLU A 52 -11.19 -3.85 1.37
CA GLU A 52 -11.43 -4.93 2.34
C GLU A 52 -10.65 -4.73 3.64
N ASN A 53 -9.36 -4.42 3.53
CA ASN A 53 -8.46 -4.45 4.69
C ASN A 53 -8.30 -3.10 5.40
N HIS A 54 -8.57 -1.97 4.72
CA HIS A 54 -8.52 -0.63 5.31
C HIS A 54 -9.64 0.27 4.74
N PRO A 55 -10.94 -0.03 5.01
CA PRO A 55 -12.06 0.65 4.33
C PRO A 55 -12.09 2.17 4.51
N VAL A 56 -11.58 2.67 5.64
CA VAL A 56 -11.40 4.11 5.90
C VAL A 56 -10.30 4.68 5.02
N ALA A 57 -9.15 4.02 4.89
CA ALA A 57 -8.10 4.44 3.96
C ALA A 57 -8.60 4.46 2.50
N ALA A 58 -9.47 3.51 2.13
CA ALA A 58 -10.07 3.45 0.81
C ALA A 58 -10.92 4.70 0.46
N THR A 59 -11.43 5.45 1.45
CA THR A 59 -12.22 6.66 1.17
C THR A 59 -11.33 7.77 0.59
N TYR A 60 -10.08 7.89 1.05
CA TYR A 60 -9.12 8.87 0.55
C TYR A 60 -8.78 8.63 -0.93
N PHE A 61 -8.53 7.39 -1.33
CA PHE A 61 -8.30 7.05 -2.74
C PHE A 61 -9.54 7.35 -3.61
N LYS A 62 -10.75 7.04 -3.11
CA LYS A 62 -12.00 7.35 -3.83
C LYS A 62 -12.24 8.85 -3.96
N GLN A 63 -11.92 9.64 -2.94
CA GLN A 63 -12.02 11.10 -2.97
C GLN A 63 -10.97 11.70 -3.92
N PHE A 64 -9.74 11.20 -3.87
CA PHE A 64 -8.66 11.57 -4.79
C PHE A 64 -9.07 11.38 -6.26
N THR A 65 -9.67 10.22 -6.60
CA THR A 65 -10.14 9.97 -7.98
C THR A 65 -11.31 10.88 -8.36
N LYS A 66 -12.20 11.19 -7.42
CA LYS A 66 -13.35 12.08 -7.67
C LYS A 66 -12.93 13.51 -8.02
N ARG A 67 -11.81 14.00 -7.47
CA ARG A 67 -11.25 15.32 -7.81
C ARG A 67 -10.37 15.32 -9.07
N GLY A 68 -10.33 14.22 -9.82
CA GLY A 68 -9.56 14.10 -11.06
C GLY A 68 -8.16 13.48 -10.91
N GLY A 69 -7.80 13.00 -9.71
CA GLY A 69 -6.54 12.32 -9.46
C GLY A 69 -6.42 11.00 -10.22
N LYS A 70 -5.22 10.66 -10.68
CA LYS A 70 -4.96 9.42 -11.42
C LYS A 70 -4.62 8.29 -10.46
N LEU A 71 -5.48 7.28 -10.38
CA LEU A 71 -5.26 6.10 -9.54
C LEU A 71 -4.85 4.90 -10.41
N ILE A 72 -3.73 4.27 -10.07
CA ILE A 72 -3.25 3.03 -10.68
C ILE A 72 -3.37 1.92 -9.65
N VAL A 73 -4.08 0.85 -9.98
CA VAL A 73 -4.22 -0.34 -9.13
C VAL A 73 -3.47 -1.50 -9.76
N MET A 74 -2.58 -2.12 -8.99
CA MET A 74 -1.73 -3.23 -9.40
C MET A 74 -1.97 -4.41 -8.46
N ASP A 75 -2.71 -5.41 -8.91
CA ASP A 75 -3.02 -6.61 -8.12
C ASP A 75 -3.35 -7.78 -9.07
N PRO A 76 -2.77 -8.98 -8.87
CA PRO A 76 -3.01 -10.13 -9.75
C PRO A 76 -4.47 -10.58 -9.81
N ARG A 77 -5.21 -10.42 -8.71
CA ARG A 77 -6.60 -10.92 -8.56
C ARG A 77 -7.62 -9.99 -9.20
N GLY A 78 -7.29 -8.71 -9.35
CA GLY A 78 -8.26 -7.67 -9.70
C GLY A 78 -9.19 -7.37 -8.53
N GLN A 79 -8.95 -6.26 -7.84
CA GLN A 79 -9.67 -5.88 -6.63
C GLN A 79 -10.77 -4.84 -6.87
N ALA A 80 -11.69 -4.68 -5.91
CA ALA A 80 -12.84 -3.78 -6.04
C ALA A 80 -12.46 -2.30 -6.24
N LEU A 81 -11.27 -1.88 -5.75
CA LEU A 81 -10.79 -0.49 -5.92
C LEU A 81 -10.57 -0.13 -7.39
N LYS A 82 -10.39 -1.12 -8.27
CA LYS A 82 -10.23 -0.92 -9.72
C LYS A 82 -11.38 -0.13 -10.37
N ARG A 83 -12.58 -0.14 -9.77
CA ARG A 83 -13.73 0.64 -10.26
C ARG A 83 -13.51 2.15 -10.24
N PHE A 84 -12.54 2.62 -9.43
CA PHE A 84 -12.17 4.03 -9.32
C PHE A 84 -10.83 4.32 -10.02
N ALA A 85 -10.14 3.29 -10.50
CA ALA A 85 -8.79 3.42 -11.03
C ALA A 85 -8.80 3.88 -12.50
N THR A 86 -7.84 4.72 -12.85
CA THR A 86 -7.49 5.04 -14.23
C THR A 86 -6.91 3.82 -14.95
N HIS A 87 -6.09 3.03 -14.24
CA HIS A 87 -5.50 1.81 -14.77
C HIS A 87 -5.57 0.67 -13.76
N MET A 88 -5.85 -0.53 -14.28
CA MET A 88 -5.74 -1.78 -13.53
C MET A 88 -4.68 -2.65 -14.21
N LEU A 89 -3.60 -2.97 -13.51
CA LEU A 89 -2.56 -3.89 -13.97
C LEU A 89 -2.70 -5.22 -13.23
N GLN A 90 -3.09 -6.26 -13.97
CA GLN A 90 -3.19 -7.63 -13.48
C GLN A 90 -2.00 -8.43 -13.96
N PHE A 91 -0.94 -8.46 -13.15
CA PHE A 91 0.27 -9.25 -13.41
C PHE A 91 0.13 -10.67 -12.80
N ARG A 92 1.07 -11.57 -13.10
CA ARG A 92 1.09 -12.90 -12.49
C ARG A 92 1.57 -12.80 -11.03
N PRO A 93 1.00 -13.54 -10.07
CA PRO A 93 1.51 -13.55 -8.70
C PRO A 93 3.03 -13.80 -8.65
N GLY A 94 3.77 -12.96 -7.93
CA GLY A 94 5.23 -13.03 -7.81
C GLY A 94 6.01 -12.33 -8.94
N ALA A 95 5.33 -11.75 -9.93
CA ALA A 95 5.96 -11.00 -11.02
C ALA A 95 5.99 -9.47 -10.74
N ASP A 96 6.11 -9.08 -9.47
CA ASP A 96 6.18 -7.67 -9.06
C ASP A 96 7.49 -6.99 -9.52
N VAL A 97 8.57 -7.77 -9.71
CA VAL A 97 9.91 -7.27 -10.09
C VAL A 97 10.39 -7.83 -11.44
N SER A 98 9.96 -9.04 -11.82
CA SER A 98 10.46 -9.79 -12.98
C SER A 98 9.64 -9.59 -14.24
#